data_AF-A0A3B0C6Z9-F1
#
_entry.id   AF-A0A3B0C6Z9-F1
#
_cell.length_a   1.000
_cell.length_b   1.000
_cell.length_c   1.000
_cell.angle_alpha   90.00
_cell.angle_beta   90.00
_cell.angle_gamma   90.00
#
_symmetry.space_group_name_H-M   'P 1'
#
loop_
_entity.id
_entity.type
_entity.pdbx_description
1 polymer ?
#
loop_
_entity_poly.entity_id
_entity_poly.type
_entity_poly.pdbx_seq_one_letter_code
_entity_poly.pdbx_strand_id
1 'polypeptide(L)'
;MPITASRKKIVLIAGNLSHGQGAHEYIKTVRLLKALLEQSRCADRLEVAYATGGWPESDDAIRDADLLLFVTDGRDGHLYEDVPFVKSERRMRLMEACMARGCGLILLHFSTFFARAEGRRVLEWTGGYFEWQDEKGERNWYSKITGNGSKLALADRTHPIARGVAGTIELEDEIYWNMRFLPGDPRRTPIWTVPELQAEGEEASLVGWALERSDGGRSFVTSAGHRYTLWMDDSFRKAHLNAIFWAAGLDVPEGGVQSRYYTDVEVESLLNGPAAPARPLYTLLLSGNERHKWHNWERTEPLIKEILHEDVSVAVTSIFDPAPLAEWDLSAFDVILLNYCNWHDAVGLGLDERAKQNLMRFMEQGGGLVVLHFANGAFHYSLPEAGASDWPEYRRIVPRVWDHHGSSAHDNYGSFAVSISDPDHAITRGIGGFEVKDELYYNQAGDVPVHVLYTARSKNTGLDEPLAWTSEYRGGRVFQTLLGHDGESYRVPEVREMLRRAVRWAGYRIRRRGLQASAR
;
A
#
# COMPACT_ATOMS: atom_id res chain seq x y z
N MET A 1 -31.51 -18.36 -1.39
CA MET A 1 -30.31 -17.59 -1.01
C MET A 1 -29.21 -18.60 -0.75
N PRO A 2 -28.04 -18.54 -1.41
CA PRO A 2 -26.93 -19.38 -1.01
C PRO A 2 -26.47 -18.92 0.38
N ILE A 3 -26.33 -19.87 1.31
CA ILE A 3 -25.78 -19.63 2.64
C ILE A 3 -24.33 -19.18 2.42
N THR A 4 -24.04 -17.90 2.61
CA THR A 4 -22.67 -17.40 2.64
C THR A 4 -21.95 -18.11 3.78
N ALA A 5 -20.94 -18.93 3.48
CA ALA A 5 -20.12 -19.57 4.50
C ALA A 5 -19.58 -18.51 5.47
N SER A 6 -19.59 -18.78 6.77
CA SER A 6 -19.05 -17.87 7.78
C SER A 6 -17.56 -17.64 7.53
N ARG A 7 -17.13 -16.36 7.56
CA ARG A 7 -15.72 -15.98 7.45
C ARG A 7 -14.90 -16.58 8.59
N LYS A 8 -13.62 -16.85 8.31
CA LYS A 8 -12.66 -17.31 9.33
C LYS A 8 -12.04 -16.11 10.04
N LYS A 9 -12.12 -16.10 11.36
CA LYS A 9 -11.57 -15.05 12.20
C LYS A 9 -10.10 -15.29 12.51
N ILE A 10 -9.24 -14.43 12.00
CA ILE A 10 -7.80 -14.47 12.14
C ILE A 10 -7.37 -13.33 13.07
N VAL A 11 -6.64 -13.63 14.14
CA VAL A 11 -6.11 -12.62 15.06
C VAL A 11 -4.59 -12.64 15.02
N LEU A 12 -4.00 -11.55 14.52
CA LEU A 12 -2.56 -11.34 14.44
C LEU A 12 -2.09 -10.56 15.67
N ILE A 13 -1.13 -11.07 16.43
CA ILE A 13 -0.72 -10.49 17.70
C ILE A 13 0.76 -10.11 17.63
N ALA A 14 1.04 -8.81 17.71
CA ALA A 14 2.37 -8.24 17.73
C ALA A 14 2.83 -7.90 19.14
N GLY A 15 4.10 -8.23 19.44
CA GLY A 15 4.79 -7.82 20.66
C GLY A 15 5.09 -6.32 20.70
N ASN A 16 5.69 -5.89 21.82
CA ASN A 16 6.29 -4.56 21.91
C ASN A 16 7.60 -4.51 21.13
N LEU A 17 8.02 -3.32 20.70
CA LEU A 17 9.34 -3.14 20.10
C LEU A 17 10.42 -3.46 21.15
N SER A 18 11.26 -4.46 20.86
CA SER A 18 12.33 -4.94 21.74
C SER A 18 13.72 -4.90 21.11
N HIS A 19 13.81 -4.69 19.78
CA HIS A 19 15.05 -4.70 19.02
C HIS A 19 15.19 -3.47 18.11
N GLY A 20 16.39 -3.29 17.54
CA GLY A 20 16.69 -2.21 16.60
C GLY A 20 15.99 -2.36 15.24
N GLN A 21 15.96 -1.27 14.47
CA GLN A 21 15.28 -1.22 13.17
C GLN A 21 15.70 -2.34 12.21
N GLY A 22 14.73 -3.00 11.58
CA GLY A 22 14.93 -4.04 10.58
C GLY A 22 15.00 -5.48 11.12
N ALA A 23 15.22 -5.65 12.43
CA ALA A 23 15.12 -6.93 13.13
C ALA A 23 13.86 -6.92 14.01
N HIS A 24 13.14 -8.04 14.07
CA HIS A 24 11.99 -8.21 14.98
C HIS A 24 10.93 -7.08 14.88
N GLU A 25 10.60 -6.70 13.65
CA GLU A 25 9.63 -5.64 13.32
C GLU A 25 8.17 -6.11 13.52
N TYR A 26 7.80 -6.52 14.74
CA TYR A 26 6.55 -7.22 15.06
C TYR A 26 5.29 -6.51 14.56
N ILE A 27 5.15 -5.22 14.91
CA ILE A 27 4.00 -4.40 14.52
C ILE A 27 3.95 -4.28 12.99
N LYS A 28 5.11 -4.10 12.37
CA LYS A 28 5.22 -3.99 10.91
C LYS A 28 4.79 -5.29 10.23
N THR A 29 5.22 -6.43 10.75
CA THR A 29 4.88 -7.76 10.23
C THR A 29 3.38 -8.02 10.30
N VAL A 30 2.72 -7.82 11.45
CA VAL A 30 1.27 -8.08 11.55
C VAL A 30 0.46 -7.13 10.66
N ARG A 31 0.92 -5.88 10.50
CA ARG A 31 0.28 -4.89 9.61
C ARG A 31 0.45 -5.28 8.14
N LEU A 32 1.64 -5.72 7.73
CA LEU A 32 1.86 -6.25 6.39
C LEU A 32 0.98 -7.48 6.15
N LEU A 33 0.95 -8.45 7.06
CA LEU A 33 0.14 -9.65 6.94
C LEU A 33 -1.35 -9.32 6.82
N LYS A 34 -1.87 -8.38 7.61
CA LYS A 34 -3.26 -7.91 7.46
C LYS A 34 -3.51 -7.32 6.07
N ALA A 35 -2.65 -6.42 5.61
CA ALA A 35 -2.77 -5.83 4.28
C ALA A 35 -2.72 -6.91 3.17
N LEU A 36 -1.80 -7.88 3.28
CA LEU A 36 -1.70 -8.99 2.31
C LEU A 36 -2.98 -9.84 2.28
N LEU A 37 -3.53 -10.20 3.44
CA LEU A 37 -4.74 -11.02 3.54
C LEU A 37 -5.97 -10.28 3.02
N GLU A 38 -6.15 -9.01 3.38
CA GLU A 38 -7.31 -8.19 2.99
C GLU A 38 -7.28 -7.75 1.52
N GLN A 39 -6.09 -7.65 0.92
CA GLN A 39 -5.95 -7.40 -0.52
C GLN A 39 -5.86 -8.68 -1.36
N SER A 40 -5.89 -9.86 -0.72
CA SER A 40 -5.87 -11.13 -1.45
C SER A 40 -7.22 -11.37 -2.15
N ARG A 41 -7.20 -12.18 -3.22
CA ARG A 41 -8.43 -12.62 -3.91
C ARG A 41 -9.32 -13.54 -3.06
N CYS A 42 -8.92 -13.84 -1.83
CA CYS A 42 -9.65 -14.69 -0.89
C CYS A 42 -10.07 -13.93 0.38
N ALA A 43 -9.97 -12.60 0.37
CA ALA A 43 -10.29 -11.75 1.52
C ALA A 43 -11.75 -11.88 1.98
N ASP A 44 -12.67 -12.23 1.08
CA ASP A 44 -14.08 -12.46 1.36
C ASP A 44 -14.34 -13.64 2.32
N ARG A 45 -13.37 -14.57 2.44
CA ARG A 45 -13.38 -15.71 3.36
C ARG A 45 -12.83 -15.39 4.75
N LEU A 46 -12.28 -14.19 4.95
CA LEU A 46 -11.51 -13.84 6.14
C LEU A 46 -12.10 -12.65 6.89
N GLU A 47 -11.99 -12.69 8.21
CA GLU A 47 -12.11 -11.55 9.10
C GLU A 47 -10.76 -11.40 9.80
N VAL A 48 -9.99 -10.35 9.48
CA VAL A 48 -8.61 -10.21 9.98
C VAL A 48 -8.53 -9.06 10.98
N ALA A 49 -8.30 -9.40 12.24
CA ALA A 49 -7.97 -8.46 13.30
C ALA A 49 -6.47 -8.51 13.61
N TYR A 50 -5.92 -7.41 14.12
CA TYR A 50 -4.60 -7.43 14.74
C TYR A 50 -4.61 -6.67 16.07
N ALA A 51 -3.72 -7.08 16.96
CA ALA A 51 -3.46 -6.41 18.22
C ALA A 51 -1.96 -6.12 18.36
N THR A 52 -1.64 -4.96 18.92
CA THR A 52 -0.30 -4.55 19.31
C THR A 52 -0.18 -4.55 20.84
N GLY A 53 1.01 -4.34 21.38
CA GLY A 53 1.21 -4.33 22.83
C GLY A 53 1.29 -5.73 23.46
N GLY A 54 1.42 -6.77 22.63
CA GLY A 54 1.54 -8.17 23.03
C GLY A 54 0.20 -8.89 23.31
N TRP A 55 -0.90 -8.19 23.57
CA TRP A 55 -2.20 -8.85 23.79
C TRP A 55 -3.35 -7.94 23.40
N PRO A 56 -4.47 -8.46 22.87
CA PRO A 56 -5.67 -7.66 22.64
C PRO A 56 -6.21 -7.01 23.92
N GLU A 57 -6.87 -5.86 23.78
CA GLU A 57 -7.46 -5.15 24.92
C GLU A 57 -8.53 -5.97 25.64
N SER A 58 -9.25 -6.83 24.91
CA SER A 58 -10.23 -7.77 25.45
C SER A 58 -9.93 -9.20 25.03
N ASP A 59 -10.07 -10.12 25.99
CA ASP A 59 -10.02 -11.57 25.75
C ASP A 59 -11.12 -12.06 24.78
N ASP A 60 -12.20 -11.29 24.63
CA ASP A 60 -13.27 -11.61 23.69
C ASP A 60 -12.77 -11.59 22.24
N ALA A 61 -11.71 -10.81 21.94
CA ALA A 61 -11.12 -10.74 20.61
C ALA A 61 -10.52 -12.08 20.15
N ILE A 62 -10.06 -12.92 21.08
CA ILE A 62 -9.44 -14.23 20.79
C ILE A 62 -10.35 -15.41 21.12
N ARG A 63 -11.38 -15.20 21.95
CA ARG A 63 -12.20 -16.30 22.47
C ARG A 63 -12.87 -17.08 21.36
N ASP A 64 -13.23 -16.47 20.24
CA ASP A 64 -13.91 -17.04 19.06
C ASP A 64 -13.01 -17.11 17.82
N ALA A 65 -11.70 -16.86 17.96
CA ALA A 65 -10.78 -16.94 16.83
C ALA A 65 -10.69 -18.36 16.24
N ASP A 66 -10.62 -18.44 14.92
CA ASP A 66 -10.28 -19.66 14.17
C ASP A 66 -8.76 -19.86 14.08
N LEU A 67 -7.99 -18.76 14.12
CA LEU A 67 -6.53 -18.77 14.10
C LEU A 67 -5.95 -17.66 14.97
N LEU A 68 -4.96 -18.00 15.78
CA LEU A 68 -4.11 -17.07 16.49
C LEU A 68 -2.69 -17.12 15.92
N LEU A 69 -2.15 -15.97 15.52
CA LEU A 69 -0.77 -15.84 15.03
C LEU A 69 0.01 -14.88 15.92
N PHE A 70 1.13 -15.33 16.46
CA PHE A 70 2.02 -14.54 17.30
C PHE A 70 3.31 -14.18 16.56
N VAL A 71 3.59 -12.88 16.52
CA VAL A 71 4.88 -12.30 16.14
C VAL A 71 5.32 -11.39 17.28
N THR A 72 5.97 -11.97 18.26
CA THR A 72 6.25 -11.33 19.55
C THR A 72 7.68 -11.62 19.99
N ASP A 73 8.08 -11.02 21.10
CA ASP A 73 9.17 -11.59 21.89
C ASP A 73 8.82 -13.01 22.34
N GLY A 74 9.86 -13.77 22.65
CA GLY A 74 9.82 -14.78 23.69
C GLY A 74 11.01 -14.55 24.63
N ARG A 75 10.99 -15.16 25.81
CA ARG A 75 11.98 -14.80 26.82
C ARG A 75 13.33 -15.44 26.50
N ASP A 76 14.39 -14.67 26.68
CA ASP A 76 15.75 -15.16 26.89
C ASP A 76 16.43 -14.30 27.97
N GLY A 77 16.44 -14.82 29.21
CA GLY A 77 16.92 -14.08 30.38
C GLY A 77 16.00 -12.92 30.78
N HIS A 78 16.58 -11.79 31.17
CA HIS A 78 15.85 -10.63 31.72
C HIS A 78 15.67 -9.48 30.74
N LEU A 79 16.23 -9.58 29.53
CA LEU A 79 16.19 -8.50 28.53
C LEU A 79 14.88 -8.49 27.73
N TYR A 80 14.20 -9.63 27.66
CA TYR A 80 13.03 -9.83 26.81
C TYR A 80 11.85 -10.37 27.60
N GLU A 81 10.69 -10.17 27.02
CA GLU A 81 9.40 -10.54 27.60
C GLU A 81 8.98 -11.95 27.19
N ASP A 82 8.21 -12.63 28.04
CA ASP A 82 7.65 -13.93 27.66
C ASP A 82 6.66 -13.79 26.51
N VAL A 83 6.47 -14.87 25.76
CA VAL A 83 5.40 -14.97 24.76
C VAL A 83 4.07 -14.61 25.43
N PRO A 84 3.25 -13.70 24.89
CA PRO A 84 2.23 -13.04 25.69
C PRO A 84 1.18 -13.93 26.35
N PHE A 85 0.89 -15.10 25.77
CA PHE A 85 -0.07 -16.04 26.35
C PHE A 85 0.45 -16.80 27.57
N VAL A 86 1.78 -16.95 27.77
CA VAL A 86 2.34 -17.61 28.96
C VAL A 86 2.48 -16.68 30.16
N LYS A 87 2.41 -15.35 29.96
CA LYS A 87 2.57 -14.33 31.02
C LYS A 87 1.58 -14.44 32.19
N SER A 88 0.48 -15.17 32.03
CA SER A 88 -0.45 -15.43 33.13
C SER A 88 -1.24 -16.71 32.92
N GLU A 89 -1.59 -17.37 34.02
CA GLU A 89 -2.44 -18.57 33.99
C GLU A 89 -3.83 -18.32 33.37
N ARG A 90 -4.36 -17.09 33.49
CA ARG A 90 -5.61 -16.70 32.82
C ARG A 90 -5.48 -16.82 31.29
N ARG A 91 -4.41 -16.26 30.72
CA ARG A 91 -4.17 -16.29 29.27
C ARG A 91 -3.86 -17.71 28.78
N MET A 92 -3.11 -18.48 29.56
CA MET A 92 -2.86 -19.89 29.25
C MET A 92 -4.14 -20.72 29.20
N ARG A 93 -5.05 -20.56 30.16
CA ARG A 93 -6.36 -21.26 30.14
C ARG A 93 -7.23 -20.83 28.96
N LEU A 94 -7.14 -19.57 28.55
CA LEU A 94 -7.85 -19.09 27.36
C LEU A 94 -7.28 -19.70 26.09
N MET A 95 -5.95 -19.82 25.97
CA MET A 95 -5.32 -20.57 24.88
C MET A 95 -5.76 -22.04 24.88
N GLU A 96 -5.73 -22.71 26.04
CA GLU A 96 -6.21 -24.10 26.17
C GLU A 96 -7.64 -24.27 25.66
N ALA A 97 -8.54 -23.36 26.02
CA ALA A 97 -9.92 -23.37 25.54
C ALA A 97 -10.01 -23.15 24.02
N CYS A 98 -9.19 -22.26 23.45
CA CYS A 98 -9.12 -22.08 22.00
C CYS A 98 -8.58 -23.33 21.30
N MET A 99 -7.49 -23.92 21.80
CA MET A 99 -6.87 -25.11 21.20
C MET A 99 -7.84 -26.30 21.23
N ALA A 100 -8.54 -26.53 22.34
CA ALA A 100 -9.54 -27.58 22.48
C ALA A 100 -10.75 -27.44 21.53
N ARG A 101 -11.01 -26.24 21.00
CA ARG A 101 -12.02 -26.01 19.95
C ARG A 101 -11.50 -26.32 18.54
N GLY A 102 -10.20 -26.58 18.39
CA GLY A 102 -9.54 -26.72 17.09
C GLY A 102 -9.07 -25.38 16.51
N CYS A 103 -8.92 -24.33 17.32
CA CYS A 103 -8.31 -23.06 16.87
C CYS A 103 -6.87 -23.32 16.42
N GLY A 104 -6.50 -22.81 15.24
CA GLY A 104 -5.13 -22.90 14.75
C GLY A 104 -4.17 -22.00 15.53
N LEU A 105 -2.88 -22.34 15.48
CA LEU A 105 -1.83 -21.57 16.15
C LEU A 105 -0.61 -21.40 15.24
N ILE A 106 -0.16 -20.16 15.06
CA ILE A 106 1.09 -19.86 14.37
C ILE A 106 2.04 -19.10 15.29
N LEU A 107 3.27 -19.60 15.42
CA LEU A 107 4.35 -18.93 16.15
C LEU A 107 5.48 -18.62 15.18
N LEU A 108 5.82 -17.33 15.05
CA LEU A 108 6.90 -16.90 14.17
C LEU A 108 8.14 -16.50 14.98
N HIS A 109 9.28 -17.05 14.58
CA HIS A 109 10.61 -16.68 15.04
C HIS A 109 10.68 -16.58 16.57
N PHE A 110 10.90 -15.40 17.15
CA PHE A 110 11.14 -15.25 18.59
C PHE A 110 9.94 -15.64 19.47
N SER A 111 8.74 -15.68 18.89
CA SER A 111 7.53 -16.22 19.54
C SER A 111 7.60 -17.73 19.83
N THR A 112 8.69 -18.39 19.45
CA THR A 112 8.97 -19.81 19.72
C THR A 112 9.78 -20.06 20.98
N PHE A 113 10.22 -19.01 21.70
CA PHE A 113 11.07 -19.11 22.88
C PHE A 113 10.27 -19.39 24.14
N PHE A 114 10.57 -20.51 24.79
CA PHE A 114 9.93 -20.91 26.05
C PHE A 114 10.93 -21.52 27.03
N ALA A 115 10.69 -21.32 28.32
CA ALA A 115 11.33 -22.14 29.34
C ALA A 115 10.79 -23.57 29.24
N ARG A 116 11.57 -24.58 29.67
CA ARG A 116 11.15 -25.97 29.57
C ARG A 116 9.81 -26.27 30.27
N ALA A 117 9.53 -25.59 31.38
CA ALA A 117 8.24 -25.72 32.08
C ALA A 117 7.05 -25.28 31.22
N GLU A 118 7.17 -24.15 30.53
CA GLU A 118 6.13 -23.61 29.64
C GLU A 118 6.02 -24.46 28.36
N GLY A 119 7.17 -24.82 27.80
CA GLY A 119 7.29 -25.59 26.58
C GLY A 119 6.60 -26.95 26.62
N ARG A 120 6.46 -27.58 27.80
CA ARG A 120 5.68 -28.83 27.96
C ARG A 120 4.22 -28.69 27.50
N ARG A 121 3.59 -27.53 27.75
CA ARG A 121 2.20 -27.26 27.31
C ARG A 121 2.17 -26.91 25.83
N VAL A 122 3.12 -26.11 25.39
CA VAL A 122 3.21 -25.63 24.00
C VAL A 122 3.53 -26.77 23.03
N LEU A 123 4.32 -27.76 23.45
CA LEU A 123 4.73 -28.90 22.62
C LEU A 123 3.54 -29.65 22.02
N GLU A 124 2.44 -29.84 22.77
CA GLU A 124 1.24 -30.50 22.24
C GLU A 124 0.50 -29.64 21.21
N TRP A 125 0.64 -28.32 21.28
CA TRP A 125 -0.02 -27.41 20.36
C TRP A 125 0.77 -27.21 19.08
N THR A 126 2.10 -27.23 19.16
CA THR A 126 2.97 -26.82 18.07
C THR A 126 3.88 -27.92 17.56
N GLY A 127 4.09 -29.00 18.32
CA GLY A 127 5.00 -30.10 17.95
C GLY A 127 6.46 -29.83 18.23
N GLY A 128 6.82 -28.57 18.52
CA GLY A 128 8.18 -28.17 18.86
C GLY A 128 8.31 -26.71 19.29
N TYR A 129 9.44 -26.35 19.91
CA TYR A 129 9.74 -25.00 20.36
C TYR A 129 11.24 -24.77 20.61
N PHE A 130 11.63 -23.51 20.83
CA PHE A 130 12.98 -23.12 21.23
C PHE A 130 13.14 -23.17 22.75
N GLU A 131 14.04 -24.02 23.26
CA GLU A 131 14.32 -24.13 24.70
C GLU A 131 15.57 -23.33 25.08
N TRP A 132 15.38 -22.24 25.84
CA TRP A 132 16.45 -21.38 26.34
C TRP A 132 16.82 -21.64 27.82
N GLN A 133 15.88 -22.20 28.59
CA GLN A 133 16.01 -22.46 30.03
C GLN A 133 15.53 -23.88 30.38
N ASP A 134 16.26 -24.56 31.26
CA ASP A 134 15.96 -25.91 31.70
C ASP A 134 14.92 -26.01 32.84
N GLU A 135 14.72 -27.21 33.37
CA GLU A 135 13.75 -27.50 34.44
C GLU A 135 14.10 -26.86 35.79
N LYS A 136 15.38 -26.53 35.99
CA LYS A 136 15.90 -25.95 37.23
C LYS A 136 15.91 -24.42 37.20
N GLY A 137 15.50 -23.84 36.07
CA GLY A 137 15.58 -22.40 35.85
C GLY A 137 16.96 -21.93 35.36
N GLU A 138 17.86 -22.86 35.01
CA GLU A 138 19.19 -22.55 34.52
C GLU A 138 19.14 -22.32 33.00
N ARG A 139 19.77 -21.23 32.53
CA ARG A 139 19.86 -20.92 31.10
C ARG A 139 20.79 -21.95 30.45
N ASN A 140 20.24 -22.78 29.57
CA ASN A 140 20.93 -23.96 29.03
C ASN A 140 21.18 -23.89 27.51
N TRP A 141 20.48 -23.01 26.78
CA TRP A 141 20.60 -22.88 25.32
C TRP A 141 20.59 -24.23 24.60
N TYR A 142 19.63 -25.09 24.97
CA TYR A 142 19.48 -26.37 24.28
C TYR A 142 19.24 -26.13 22.78
N SER A 143 18.30 -25.24 22.47
CA SER A 143 18.14 -24.75 21.11
C SER A 143 19.16 -23.65 20.83
N LYS A 144 19.58 -23.53 19.57
CA LYS A 144 20.73 -22.73 19.16
C LYS A 144 20.33 -21.74 18.07
N ILE A 145 21.10 -20.66 17.97
CA ILE A 145 20.92 -19.60 16.98
C ILE A 145 22.11 -19.62 16.01
N THR A 146 21.85 -19.38 14.72
CA THR A 146 22.89 -19.17 13.72
C THR A 146 22.46 -18.11 12.71
N GLY A 147 23.43 -17.36 12.19
CA GLY A 147 23.27 -16.51 11.01
C GLY A 147 23.84 -17.12 9.73
N ASN A 148 24.32 -18.37 9.79
CA ASN A 148 25.11 -19.01 8.71
C ASN A 148 24.26 -19.86 7.73
N GLY A 149 22.94 -19.69 7.70
CA GLY A 149 22.10 -20.34 6.69
C GLY A 149 22.04 -19.51 5.42
N SER A 150 22.32 -20.10 4.25
CA SER A 150 22.22 -19.39 2.97
C SER A 150 20.91 -19.67 2.23
N LYS A 151 20.19 -20.74 2.61
CA LYS A 151 18.95 -21.16 1.96
C LYS A 151 17.93 -21.74 2.94
N LEU A 152 16.66 -21.46 2.69
CA LEU A 152 15.53 -22.24 3.21
C LEU A 152 15.01 -23.14 2.09
N ALA A 153 14.90 -24.43 2.35
CA ALA A 153 14.45 -25.45 1.40
C ALA A 153 13.14 -26.08 1.85
N LEU A 154 12.22 -26.33 0.91
CA LEU A 154 10.99 -27.06 1.19
C LEU A 154 11.30 -28.54 1.42
N ALA A 155 10.89 -29.07 2.58
CA ALA A 155 11.04 -30.48 2.91
C ALA A 155 9.91 -31.33 2.30
N ASP A 156 8.65 -30.88 2.40
CA ASP A 156 7.50 -31.51 1.77
C ASP A 156 6.80 -30.57 0.79
N ARG A 157 6.94 -30.85 -0.50
CA ARG A 157 6.34 -30.07 -1.58
C ARG A 157 4.87 -30.41 -1.84
N THR A 158 4.36 -31.47 -1.24
CA THR A 158 2.97 -31.94 -1.40
C THR A 158 2.04 -31.29 -0.38
N HIS A 159 2.57 -30.81 0.73
CA HIS A 159 1.79 -30.16 1.77
C HIS A 159 1.11 -28.88 1.25
N PRO A 160 -0.15 -28.57 1.63
CA PRO A 160 -0.84 -27.36 1.17
C PRO A 160 -0.08 -26.05 1.37
N ILE A 161 0.74 -25.95 2.43
CA ILE A 161 1.60 -24.78 2.70
C ILE A 161 2.60 -24.52 1.56
N ALA A 162 3.06 -25.57 0.87
CA ALA A 162 4.05 -25.49 -0.21
C ALA A 162 3.45 -25.09 -1.58
N ARG A 163 2.12 -24.94 -1.71
CA ARG A 163 1.47 -24.63 -2.99
C ARG A 163 1.94 -23.30 -3.58
N GLY A 164 2.52 -23.36 -4.79
CA GLY A 164 3.06 -22.20 -5.51
C GLY A 164 4.32 -21.58 -4.90
N VAL A 165 4.95 -22.25 -3.93
CA VAL A 165 6.18 -21.82 -3.26
C VAL A 165 7.39 -22.43 -3.98
N ALA A 166 8.44 -21.65 -4.19
CA ALA A 166 9.69 -22.16 -4.76
C ALA A 166 10.31 -23.24 -3.85
N GLY A 167 10.98 -24.23 -4.46
CA GLY A 167 11.62 -25.32 -3.71
C GLY A 167 12.71 -24.85 -2.75
N THR A 168 13.33 -23.70 -3.04
CA THR A 168 14.34 -23.05 -2.21
C THR A 168 14.20 -21.54 -2.30
N ILE A 169 14.46 -20.84 -1.21
CA ILE A 169 14.59 -19.38 -1.15
C ILE A 169 15.96 -19.01 -0.58
N GLU A 170 16.52 -17.90 -1.04
CA GLU A 170 17.74 -17.34 -0.45
C GLU A 170 17.45 -16.88 0.98
N LEU A 171 18.38 -17.17 1.88
CA LEU A 171 18.26 -16.87 3.29
C LEU A 171 19.37 -15.91 3.71
N GLU A 172 18.94 -14.73 4.16
CA GLU A 172 19.78 -13.82 4.92
C GLU A 172 19.01 -13.49 6.21
N ASP A 173 19.10 -14.38 7.19
CA ASP A 173 18.27 -14.33 8.39
C ASP A 173 18.97 -14.93 9.60
N GLU A 174 18.48 -14.61 10.80
CA GLU A 174 18.82 -15.34 12.00
C GLU A 174 17.87 -16.54 12.15
N ILE A 175 18.44 -17.73 12.26
CA ILE A 175 17.68 -18.98 12.31
C ILE A 175 17.92 -19.72 13.61
N TYR A 176 16.85 -20.31 14.13
CA TYR A 176 16.93 -21.19 15.28
C TYR A 176 16.91 -22.65 14.85
N TRP A 177 17.77 -23.44 15.48
CA TRP A 177 17.99 -24.85 15.17
C TRP A 177 18.18 -25.68 16.44
N ASN A 178 18.19 -27.01 16.27
CA ASN A 178 18.13 -27.94 17.41
C ASN A 178 16.91 -27.66 18.30
N MET A 179 15.75 -27.51 17.68
CA MET A 179 14.49 -27.24 18.36
C MET A 179 14.10 -28.43 19.23
N ARG A 180 13.43 -28.19 20.35
CA ARG A 180 12.87 -29.25 21.17
C ARG A 180 11.62 -29.78 20.50
N PHE A 181 11.67 -31.01 19.99
CA PHE A 181 10.52 -31.70 19.41
C PHE A 181 9.97 -32.80 20.30
N LEU A 182 8.72 -33.19 20.08
CA LEU A 182 8.24 -34.50 20.53
C LEU A 182 8.84 -35.57 19.60
N PRO A 183 9.64 -36.52 20.12
CA PRO A 183 10.34 -37.49 19.27
C PRO A 183 9.36 -38.36 18.48
N GLY A 184 9.56 -38.43 17.16
CA GLY A 184 8.77 -39.30 16.28
C GLY A 184 7.27 -38.97 16.18
N ASP A 185 6.86 -37.75 16.49
CA ASP A 185 5.44 -37.36 16.45
C ASP A 185 4.89 -37.43 15.00
N PRO A 186 3.96 -38.37 14.70
CA PRO A 186 3.45 -38.54 13.35
C PRO A 186 2.54 -37.39 12.90
N ARG A 187 2.13 -36.51 13.82
CA ARG A 187 1.33 -35.32 13.51
C ARG A 187 2.14 -34.22 12.83
N ARG A 188 3.47 -34.27 12.93
CA ARG A 188 4.38 -33.22 12.47
C ARG A 188 4.78 -33.46 11.01
N THR A 189 4.59 -32.46 10.17
CA THR A 189 5.06 -32.45 8.78
C THR A 189 6.16 -31.40 8.60
N PRO A 190 7.38 -31.79 8.20
CA PRO A 190 8.44 -30.85 7.86
C PRO A 190 8.04 -29.91 6.72
N ILE A 191 8.25 -28.59 6.88
CA ILE A 191 7.98 -27.59 5.84
C ILE A 191 9.27 -26.94 5.37
N TRP A 192 10.04 -26.34 6.28
CA TRP A 192 11.26 -25.62 5.98
C TRP A 192 12.47 -26.28 6.63
N THR A 193 13.53 -26.49 5.84
CA THR A 193 14.84 -26.90 6.33
C THR A 193 15.93 -25.92 5.91
N VAL A 194 17.02 -25.89 6.67
CA VAL A 194 18.29 -25.26 6.26
C VAL A 194 19.27 -26.40 5.95
N PRO A 195 19.54 -26.72 4.67
CA PRO A 195 20.36 -27.87 4.29
C PRO A 195 21.75 -27.90 4.95
N GLU A 196 22.35 -26.75 5.19
CA GLU A 196 23.68 -26.61 5.82
C GLU A 196 23.71 -27.15 7.25
N LEU A 197 22.56 -27.19 7.93
CA LEU A 197 22.42 -27.71 9.29
C LEU A 197 22.17 -29.23 9.33
N GLN A 198 22.02 -29.90 8.18
CA GLN A 198 21.84 -31.37 8.15
C GLN A 198 23.06 -32.11 8.71
N ALA A 199 24.26 -31.52 8.64
CA ALA A 199 25.47 -32.09 9.24
C ALA A 199 25.36 -32.25 10.77
N GLU A 200 24.50 -31.46 11.43
CA GLU A 200 24.24 -31.52 12.87
C GLU A 200 23.11 -32.51 13.23
N GLY A 201 22.42 -33.06 12.23
CA GLY A 201 21.31 -33.99 12.37
C GLY A 201 20.10 -33.60 11.52
N GLU A 202 19.29 -34.59 11.14
CA GLU A 202 18.11 -34.36 10.29
C GLU A 202 17.11 -33.39 10.96
N GLU A 203 16.77 -33.62 12.24
CA GLU A 203 15.91 -32.72 13.02
C GLU A 203 16.58 -31.36 13.34
N ALA A 204 17.92 -31.30 13.36
CA ALA A 204 18.62 -30.04 13.57
C ALA A 204 18.39 -29.07 12.40
N SER A 205 18.25 -29.60 11.18
CA SER A 205 17.96 -28.81 9.99
C SER A 205 16.51 -28.34 9.87
N LEU A 206 15.58 -28.88 10.67
CA LEU A 206 14.16 -28.56 10.62
C LEU A 206 13.87 -27.23 11.33
N VAL A 207 13.61 -26.20 10.54
CA VAL A 207 13.44 -24.82 11.00
C VAL A 207 12.01 -24.31 10.83
N GLY A 208 11.16 -25.04 10.11
CA GLY A 208 9.73 -24.78 10.09
C GLY A 208 8.91 -26.03 9.79
N TRP A 209 7.77 -26.18 10.46
CA TRP A 209 6.96 -27.39 10.41
C TRP A 209 5.48 -27.07 10.61
N ALA A 210 4.65 -27.98 10.11
CA ALA A 210 3.22 -28.03 10.37
C ALA A 210 2.91 -29.12 11.41
N LEU A 211 1.85 -28.95 12.17
CA LEU A 211 1.30 -29.95 13.08
C LEU A 211 -0.21 -30.02 12.90
N GLU A 212 -0.77 -31.21 12.66
CA GLU A 212 -2.21 -31.45 12.74
C GLU A 212 -2.55 -32.19 14.04
N ARG A 213 -3.30 -31.55 14.93
CA ARG A 213 -3.69 -32.11 16.22
C ARG A 213 -4.89 -33.02 16.08
N SER A 214 -5.05 -33.95 17.03
CA SER A 214 -6.19 -34.86 17.07
C SER A 214 -7.54 -34.16 17.27
N ASP A 215 -7.54 -32.94 17.80
CA ASP A 215 -8.72 -32.07 17.92
C ASP A 215 -9.09 -31.35 16.60
N GLY A 216 -8.36 -31.61 15.52
CA GLY A 216 -8.54 -30.97 14.21
C GLY A 216 -7.88 -29.60 14.08
N GLY A 217 -7.31 -29.06 15.18
CA GLY A 217 -6.54 -27.84 15.15
C GLY A 217 -5.20 -28.00 14.45
N ARG A 218 -4.76 -26.94 13.79
CA ARG A 218 -3.58 -26.95 12.91
C ARG A 218 -2.62 -25.86 13.31
N SER A 219 -1.33 -26.19 13.36
CA SER A 219 -0.30 -25.24 13.73
C SER A 219 0.80 -25.18 12.70
N PHE A 220 1.34 -23.98 12.50
CA PHE A 220 2.55 -23.79 11.71
C PHE A 220 3.55 -22.99 12.54
N VAL A 221 4.78 -23.47 12.60
CA VAL A 221 5.87 -22.81 13.33
C VAL A 221 7.05 -22.67 12.40
N THR A 222 7.75 -21.54 12.49
CA THR A 222 9.04 -21.37 11.84
C THR A 222 9.96 -20.53 12.71
N SER A 223 11.24 -20.88 12.73
CA SER A 223 12.30 -20.08 13.33
C SER A 223 12.86 -19.02 12.38
N ALA A 224 12.38 -18.93 11.14
CA ALA A 224 12.72 -17.85 10.21
C ALA A 224 11.78 -16.63 10.39
N GLY A 225 12.19 -15.49 9.83
CA GLY A 225 11.49 -14.22 9.89
C GLY A 225 12.10 -13.21 10.87
N HIS A 226 13.39 -13.32 11.19
CA HIS A 226 14.10 -12.33 12.02
C HIS A 226 14.16 -10.97 11.32
N ARG A 227 14.66 -10.97 10.09
CA ARG A 227 14.80 -9.79 9.24
C ARG A 227 13.52 -9.53 8.47
N TYR A 228 13.05 -8.29 8.57
CA TYR A 228 11.84 -7.89 7.86
C TYR A 228 11.97 -8.00 6.33
N THR A 229 13.19 -7.92 5.79
CA THR A 229 13.47 -8.05 4.35
C THR A 229 13.09 -9.41 3.77
N LEU A 230 13.01 -10.47 4.58
CA LEU A 230 12.60 -11.80 4.09
C LEU A 230 11.15 -11.80 3.60
N TRP A 231 10.31 -10.89 4.11
CA TRP A 231 8.96 -10.65 3.59
C TRP A 231 8.94 -10.02 2.19
N MET A 232 10.07 -9.59 1.63
CA MET A 232 10.17 -9.14 0.23
C MET A 232 10.28 -10.32 -0.75
N ASP A 233 10.68 -11.50 -0.28
CA ASP A 233 10.65 -12.73 -1.09
C ASP A 233 9.21 -13.23 -1.29
N ASP A 234 8.85 -13.54 -2.54
CA ASP A 234 7.49 -13.97 -2.88
C ASP A 234 7.13 -15.33 -2.29
N SER A 235 8.07 -16.27 -2.30
CA SER A 235 7.86 -17.63 -1.83
C SER A 235 7.74 -17.67 -0.31
N PHE A 236 8.54 -16.87 0.40
CA PHE A 236 8.41 -16.71 1.85
C PHE A 236 7.04 -16.15 2.24
N ARG A 237 6.59 -15.04 1.61
CA ARG A 237 5.24 -14.50 1.84
C ARG A 237 4.16 -15.53 1.56
N LYS A 238 4.23 -16.18 0.39
CA LYS A 238 3.22 -17.13 -0.06
C LYS A 238 3.09 -18.32 0.87
N ALA A 239 4.21 -18.89 1.35
CA ALA A 239 4.18 -19.97 2.33
C ALA A 239 3.48 -19.56 3.63
N HIS A 240 3.71 -18.34 4.13
CA HIS A 240 3.05 -17.84 5.34
C HIS A 240 1.56 -17.57 5.13
N LEU A 241 1.17 -17.01 3.98
CA LEU A 241 -0.26 -16.85 3.64
C LEU A 241 -0.96 -18.21 3.48
N ASN A 242 -0.30 -19.19 2.86
CA ASN A 242 -0.81 -20.56 2.77
C ASN A 242 -0.93 -21.20 4.16
N ALA A 243 0.05 -20.98 5.05
CA ALA A 243 0.00 -21.46 6.43
C ALA A 243 -1.16 -20.85 7.21
N ILE A 244 -1.43 -19.55 7.05
CA ILE A 244 -2.59 -18.89 7.65
C ILE A 244 -3.90 -19.51 7.18
N PHE A 245 -4.06 -19.76 5.87
CA PHE A 245 -5.25 -20.41 5.34
C PHE A 245 -5.39 -21.84 5.89
N TRP A 246 -4.33 -22.63 5.79
CA TRP A 246 -4.34 -24.03 6.21
C TRP A 246 -4.62 -24.18 7.71
N ALA A 247 -3.96 -23.36 8.54
CA ALA A 247 -4.12 -23.36 9.99
C ALA A 247 -5.49 -22.87 10.45
N ALA A 248 -6.12 -21.96 9.70
CA ALA A 248 -7.51 -21.53 9.93
C ALA A 248 -8.56 -22.55 9.44
N GLY A 249 -8.13 -23.69 8.91
CA GLY A 249 -9.02 -24.74 8.39
C GLY A 249 -9.57 -24.47 6.99
N LEU A 250 -8.95 -23.57 6.22
CA LEU A 250 -9.32 -23.26 4.84
C LEU A 250 -8.47 -24.02 3.83
N ASP A 251 -9.08 -24.35 2.69
CA ASP A 251 -8.32 -24.82 1.53
C ASP A 251 -7.42 -23.73 0.98
N VAL A 252 -6.14 -24.07 0.83
CA VAL A 252 -5.14 -23.25 0.14
C VAL A 252 -5.36 -23.35 -1.37
N PRO A 253 -5.42 -22.25 -2.14
CA PRO A 253 -5.55 -22.32 -3.60
C PRO A 253 -4.43 -23.14 -4.26
N GLU A 254 -4.69 -23.75 -5.43
CA GLU A 254 -3.72 -24.61 -6.13
C GLU A 254 -2.38 -23.91 -6.41
N GLY A 255 -2.43 -22.64 -6.82
CA GLY A 255 -1.24 -21.78 -7.02
C GLY A 255 -0.72 -21.09 -5.76
N GLY A 256 -1.29 -21.38 -4.59
CA GLY A 256 -1.07 -20.63 -3.35
C GLY A 256 -1.84 -19.30 -3.31
N VAL A 257 -1.90 -18.68 -2.12
CA VAL A 257 -2.52 -17.37 -1.93
C VAL A 257 -1.68 -16.31 -2.64
N GLN A 258 -2.23 -15.70 -3.68
CA GLN A 258 -1.54 -14.68 -4.46
C GLN A 258 -1.44 -13.36 -3.70
N SER A 259 -0.26 -12.75 -3.73
CA SER A 259 -0.02 -11.44 -3.14
C SER A 259 1.12 -10.72 -3.88
N ARG A 260 1.25 -9.40 -3.66
CA ARG A 260 2.47 -8.65 -3.96
C ARG A 260 3.02 -8.05 -2.68
N TYR A 261 4.29 -7.69 -2.67
CA TYR A 261 4.85 -6.92 -1.57
C TYR A 261 4.23 -5.51 -1.52
N TYR A 262 3.98 -5.02 -0.31
CA TYR A 262 3.56 -3.66 -0.03
C TYR A 262 4.63 -2.95 0.80
N THR A 263 5.03 -1.76 0.38
CA THR A 263 5.90 -0.87 1.15
C THR A 263 5.19 -0.36 2.40
N ASP A 264 5.94 0.15 3.37
CA ASP A 264 5.42 0.67 4.63
C ASP A 264 4.35 1.75 4.41
N VAL A 265 4.56 2.60 3.41
CA VAL A 265 3.62 3.66 2.99
C VAL A 265 2.34 3.07 2.42
N GLU A 266 2.43 2.03 1.59
CA GLU A 266 1.25 1.36 1.05
C GLU A 266 0.49 0.63 2.15
N VAL A 267 1.18 -0.06 3.07
CA VAL A 267 0.54 -0.73 4.22
C VAL A 267 -0.19 0.29 5.10
N GLU A 268 0.44 1.44 5.40
CA GLU A 268 -0.21 2.53 6.13
C GLU A 268 -1.47 3.01 5.39
N SER A 269 -1.36 3.24 4.08
CA SER A 269 -2.47 3.66 3.23
C SER A 269 -3.62 2.64 3.15
N LEU A 270 -3.31 1.35 3.19
CA LEU A 270 -4.29 0.28 3.09
C LEU A 270 -5.05 0.08 4.39
N LEU A 271 -4.35 0.18 5.54
CA LEU A 271 -4.95 -0.10 6.84
C LEU A 271 -5.70 1.08 7.44
N ASN A 272 -5.20 2.30 7.22
CA ASN A 272 -5.73 3.50 7.86
C ASN A 272 -6.42 4.45 6.86
N GLY A 273 -6.59 4.01 5.62
CA GLY A 273 -6.86 4.89 4.49
C GLY A 273 -5.59 5.69 4.11
N PRO A 274 -5.60 6.41 2.98
CA PRO A 274 -4.45 7.21 2.59
C PRO A 274 -4.09 8.15 3.74
N ALA A 275 -2.84 8.06 4.22
CA ALA A 275 -2.36 8.83 5.36
C ALA A 275 -2.79 10.30 5.19
N ALA A 276 -3.56 10.83 6.14
CA ALA A 276 -3.76 12.26 6.24
C ALA A 276 -2.37 12.85 6.52
N PRO A 277 -1.79 13.67 5.63
CA PRO A 277 -0.50 14.29 5.91
C PRO A 277 -0.56 15.06 7.24
N ALA A 278 0.55 15.03 7.99
CA ALA A 278 0.68 15.63 9.33
C ALA A 278 0.34 17.14 9.38
N ARG A 279 0.29 17.75 8.19
CA ARG A 279 -0.32 19.05 7.86
C ARG A 279 -1.14 18.83 6.58
N PRO A 280 -2.22 19.59 6.32
CA PRO A 280 -2.94 19.47 5.05
C PRO A 280 -2.00 19.70 3.86
N LEU A 281 -2.32 19.09 2.71
CA LEU A 281 -1.73 19.42 1.42
C LEU A 281 -2.14 20.85 1.08
N TYR A 282 -1.17 21.76 1.07
CA TYR A 282 -1.42 23.14 0.68
C TYR A 282 -1.51 23.21 -0.85
N THR A 283 -2.69 23.53 -1.36
CA THR A 283 -3.00 23.59 -2.78
C THR A 283 -3.24 25.03 -3.18
N LEU A 284 -2.47 25.52 -4.16
CA LEU A 284 -2.68 26.83 -4.77
C LEU A 284 -3.58 26.66 -6.00
N LEU A 285 -4.80 27.18 -5.94
CA LEU A 285 -5.75 27.17 -7.04
C LEU A 285 -5.64 28.49 -7.82
N LEU A 286 -5.12 28.41 -9.05
CA LEU A 286 -5.13 29.52 -10.00
C LEU A 286 -6.39 29.42 -10.86
N SER A 287 -7.31 30.36 -10.66
CA SER A 287 -8.46 30.61 -11.53
C SER A 287 -8.37 32.02 -12.11
N GLY A 288 -9.36 32.45 -12.91
CA GLY A 288 -9.43 33.84 -13.37
C GLY A 288 -9.51 34.00 -14.89
N ASN A 289 -9.25 35.24 -15.32
CA ASN A 289 -9.47 35.80 -16.65
C ASN A 289 -10.94 36.13 -16.96
N GLU A 290 -11.33 37.38 -16.67
CA GLU A 290 -12.68 37.89 -16.92
C GLU A 290 -13.09 37.92 -18.40
N ARG A 291 -12.12 37.95 -19.33
CA ARG A 291 -12.39 38.01 -20.77
C ARG A 291 -12.74 36.66 -21.38
N HIS A 292 -12.44 35.58 -20.67
CA HIS A 292 -12.68 34.22 -21.10
C HIS A 292 -14.04 33.70 -20.60
N LYS A 293 -15.13 34.21 -21.18
CA LYS A 293 -16.50 33.96 -20.71
C LYS A 293 -17.03 32.53 -20.95
N TRP A 294 -16.42 31.78 -21.86
CA TRP A 294 -16.87 30.43 -22.24
C TRP A 294 -16.51 29.36 -21.19
N HIS A 295 -15.48 29.61 -20.37
CA HIS A 295 -15.12 28.78 -19.23
C HIS A 295 -15.26 29.63 -17.98
N ASN A 296 -16.49 29.69 -17.45
CA ASN A 296 -16.86 30.61 -16.38
C ASN A 296 -16.23 30.19 -15.05
N TRP A 297 -15.03 30.70 -14.78
CA TRP A 297 -14.28 30.40 -13.58
C TRP A 297 -15.00 30.84 -12.30
N GLU A 298 -15.83 31.91 -12.34
CA GLU A 298 -16.62 32.35 -11.19
C GLU A 298 -17.65 31.29 -10.76
N ARG A 299 -18.04 30.39 -11.68
CA ARG A 299 -18.90 29.24 -11.39
C ARG A 299 -18.11 27.96 -11.06
N THR A 300 -16.99 27.71 -11.73
CA THR A 300 -16.23 26.46 -11.53
C THR A 300 -15.33 26.52 -10.29
N GLU A 301 -14.72 27.67 -9.99
CA GLU A 301 -13.84 27.86 -8.82
C GLU A 301 -14.49 27.44 -7.48
N PRO A 302 -15.70 27.92 -7.13
CA PRO A 302 -16.29 27.55 -5.84
C PRO A 302 -16.63 26.07 -5.77
N LEU A 303 -17.01 25.44 -6.90
CA LEU A 303 -17.28 24.01 -6.97
C LEU A 303 -16.00 23.17 -6.83
N ILE A 304 -14.92 23.59 -7.47
CA ILE A 304 -13.60 22.96 -7.30
C ILE A 304 -13.17 23.03 -5.84
N LYS A 305 -13.33 24.19 -5.18
CA LYS A 305 -13.01 24.32 -3.75
C LYS A 305 -13.89 23.47 -2.87
N GLU A 306 -15.20 23.43 -3.15
CA GLU A 306 -16.13 22.57 -2.44
C GLU A 306 -15.68 21.11 -2.50
N ILE A 307 -15.34 20.61 -3.70
CA ILE A 307 -14.83 19.25 -3.90
C ILE A 307 -13.56 19.01 -3.08
N LEU A 308 -12.60 19.94 -3.12
CA LEU A 308 -11.35 19.79 -2.40
C LEU A 308 -11.54 19.86 -0.88
N HIS A 309 -12.50 20.65 -0.39
CA HIS A 309 -12.84 20.74 1.03
C HIS A 309 -13.56 19.50 1.58
N GLU A 310 -14.14 18.64 0.73
CA GLU A 310 -14.60 17.31 1.16
C GLU A 310 -13.44 16.46 1.71
N ASP A 311 -12.20 16.73 1.27
CA ASP A 311 -11.00 16.13 1.83
C ASP A 311 -10.39 17.04 2.90
N VAL A 312 -10.61 16.71 4.17
CA VAL A 312 -10.07 17.44 5.33
C VAL A 312 -8.54 17.53 5.34
N SER A 313 -7.86 16.73 4.52
CA SER A 313 -6.41 16.76 4.37
C SER A 313 -5.91 17.70 3.27
N VAL A 314 -6.77 18.48 2.62
CA VAL A 314 -6.42 19.48 1.61
C VAL A 314 -6.81 20.88 2.08
N ALA A 315 -5.88 21.83 1.98
CA ALA A 315 -6.12 23.23 2.26
C ALA A 315 -5.90 24.05 0.98
N VAL A 316 -6.90 24.84 0.57
CA VAL A 316 -6.88 25.54 -0.72
C VAL A 316 -6.71 27.04 -0.53
N THR A 317 -5.72 27.62 -1.20
CA THR A 317 -5.55 29.06 -1.37
C THR A 317 -5.87 29.44 -2.80
N SER A 318 -6.82 30.35 -3.01
CA SER A 318 -7.18 30.83 -4.36
C SER A 318 -6.36 32.06 -4.76
N ILE A 319 -5.95 32.11 -6.02
CA ILE A 319 -5.48 33.31 -6.71
C ILE A 319 -6.25 33.44 -8.03
N PHE A 320 -6.51 34.67 -8.47
CA PHE A 320 -7.38 34.97 -9.62
C PHE A 320 -6.64 35.59 -10.81
N ASP A 321 -5.32 35.67 -10.69
CA ASP A 321 -4.37 36.13 -11.70
C ASP A 321 -3.01 35.46 -11.43
N PRO A 322 -2.11 35.41 -12.42
CA PRO A 322 -0.85 34.66 -12.27
C PRO A 322 0.27 35.42 -11.53
N ALA A 323 0.13 36.70 -11.17
CA ALA A 323 1.22 37.48 -10.56
C ALA A 323 1.79 36.84 -9.26
N PRO A 324 0.97 36.23 -8.38
CA PRO A 324 1.48 35.52 -7.20
C PRO A 324 2.45 34.38 -7.53
N LEU A 325 2.42 33.79 -8.74
CA LEU A 325 3.39 32.76 -9.14
C LEU A 325 4.82 33.31 -9.25
N ALA A 326 4.99 34.60 -9.52
CA ALA A 326 6.28 35.28 -9.49
C ALA A 326 6.66 35.77 -8.09
N GLU A 327 5.67 36.25 -7.33
CA GLU A 327 5.88 37.00 -6.07
C GLU A 327 6.02 36.09 -4.84
N TRP A 328 5.25 35.00 -4.76
CA TRP A 328 5.17 34.15 -3.57
C TRP A 328 6.20 33.03 -3.59
N ASP A 329 6.52 32.51 -2.40
CA ASP A 329 7.32 31.31 -2.25
C ASP A 329 6.46 30.06 -2.52
N LEU A 330 6.58 29.52 -3.74
CA LEU A 330 5.81 28.33 -4.14
C LEU A 330 6.19 27.08 -3.35
N SER A 331 7.31 27.06 -2.61
CA SER A 331 7.68 25.93 -1.76
C SER A 331 6.75 25.74 -0.56
N ALA A 332 5.95 26.76 -0.22
CA ALA A 332 4.88 26.69 0.76
C ALA A 332 3.72 25.78 0.33
N PHE A 333 3.60 25.48 -0.97
CA PHE A 333 2.55 24.65 -1.54
C PHE A 333 3.08 23.26 -1.90
N ASP A 334 2.16 22.29 -1.90
CA ASP A 334 2.42 20.93 -2.34
C ASP A 334 1.88 20.69 -3.76
N VAL A 335 0.78 21.37 -4.12
CA VAL A 335 0.11 21.27 -5.43
C VAL A 335 -0.24 22.65 -5.97
N ILE A 336 -0.04 22.86 -7.27
CA ILE A 336 -0.65 23.96 -8.02
C ILE A 336 -1.76 23.36 -8.90
N LEU A 337 -2.95 23.92 -8.83
CA LEU A 337 -4.12 23.49 -9.58
C LEU A 337 -4.56 24.60 -10.54
N LEU A 338 -4.55 24.32 -11.84
CA LEU A 338 -4.82 25.26 -12.90
C LEU A 338 -6.25 25.11 -13.41
N ASN A 339 -7.04 26.15 -13.19
CA ASN A 339 -8.38 26.40 -13.75
C ASN A 339 -8.35 27.76 -14.47
N TYR A 340 -7.32 27.99 -15.29
CA TYR A 340 -6.99 29.29 -15.86
C TYR A 340 -6.46 29.18 -17.27
N CYS A 341 -6.87 30.09 -18.14
CA CYS A 341 -6.29 30.28 -19.47
C CYS A 341 -6.29 31.77 -19.82
N ASN A 342 -5.20 32.28 -20.39
CA ASN A 342 -5.02 33.69 -20.74
C ASN A 342 -5.63 34.07 -22.11
N TRP A 343 -6.69 33.37 -22.54
CA TRP A 343 -7.40 33.62 -23.79
C TRP A 343 -7.98 35.05 -23.87
N HIS A 344 -7.85 35.72 -25.02
CA HIS A 344 -8.30 37.11 -25.28
C HIS A 344 -7.68 38.18 -24.37
N ASP A 345 -6.53 37.90 -23.76
CA ASP A 345 -5.76 38.91 -23.03
C ASP A 345 -4.27 38.84 -23.34
N ALA A 346 -3.82 39.76 -24.21
CA ALA A 346 -2.44 39.84 -24.66
C ALA A 346 -1.49 40.49 -23.63
N VAL A 347 -2.00 41.19 -22.60
CA VAL A 347 -1.19 42.08 -21.76
C VAL A 347 -1.49 41.88 -20.26
N GLY A 348 -0.49 41.39 -19.52
CA GLY A 348 -0.52 41.34 -18.04
C GLY A 348 -1.04 40.03 -17.43
N LEU A 349 -1.54 39.10 -18.25
CA LEU A 349 -2.15 37.83 -17.81
C LEU A 349 -1.38 36.57 -18.27
N GLY A 350 -0.27 36.74 -19.01
CA GLY A 350 0.72 35.67 -19.24
C GLY A 350 1.69 35.50 -18.07
N LEU A 351 2.43 34.40 -18.04
CA LEU A 351 3.51 34.24 -17.05
C LEU A 351 4.72 35.09 -17.41
N ASP A 352 5.16 35.93 -16.48
CA ASP A 352 6.47 36.57 -16.59
C ASP A 352 7.61 35.54 -16.42
N GLU A 353 8.84 35.97 -16.69
CA GLU A 353 10.00 35.08 -16.64
C GLU A 353 10.27 34.53 -15.22
N ARG A 354 9.92 35.28 -14.18
CA ARG A 354 10.11 34.85 -12.79
C ARG A 354 9.08 33.78 -12.41
N ALA A 355 7.82 33.94 -12.80
CA ALA A 355 6.77 32.94 -12.63
C ALA A 355 7.12 31.64 -13.36
N LYS A 356 7.60 31.72 -14.60
CA LYS A 356 8.09 30.56 -15.38
C LYS A 356 9.18 29.80 -14.62
N GLN A 357 10.18 30.51 -14.12
CA GLN A 357 11.30 29.93 -13.36
C GLN A 357 10.86 29.33 -12.02
N ASN A 358 9.97 30.02 -11.29
CA ASN A 358 9.43 29.53 -10.03
C ASN A 358 8.61 28.24 -10.23
N LEU A 359 7.76 28.18 -11.26
CA LEU A 359 6.97 27.00 -11.57
C LEU A 359 7.86 25.81 -11.96
N MET A 360 8.88 26.02 -12.79
CA MET A 360 9.85 24.96 -13.10
C MET A 360 10.56 24.44 -11.84
N ARG A 361 11.01 25.34 -10.94
CA ARG A 361 11.66 24.97 -9.68
C ARG A 361 10.72 24.22 -8.75
N PHE A 362 9.46 24.64 -8.66
CA PHE A 362 8.44 23.96 -7.89
C PHE A 362 8.29 22.50 -8.35
N MET A 363 8.22 22.26 -9.66
CA MET A 363 8.17 20.91 -10.23
C MET A 363 9.45 20.10 -9.95
N GLU A 364 10.64 20.71 -10.10
CA GLU A 364 11.93 20.08 -9.79
C GLU A 364 12.06 19.64 -8.33
N GLN A 365 11.40 20.35 -7.41
CA GLN A 365 11.37 20.02 -5.98
C GLN A 365 10.30 18.97 -5.63
N GLY A 366 9.63 18.40 -6.63
CA GLY A 366 8.60 17.38 -6.47
C GLY A 366 7.21 17.96 -6.19
N GLY A 367 6.97 19.23 -6.51
CA GLY A 367 5.63 19.82 -6.51
C GLY A 367 4.70 19.15 -7.52
N GLY A 368 3.42 19.07 -7.18
CA GLY A 368 2.38 18.49 -8.04
C GLY A 368 1.66 19.54 -8.88
N LEU A 369 1.30 19.20 -10.12
CA LEU A 369 0.46 20.02 -10.98
C LEU A 369 -0.83 19.29 -11.34
N VAL A 370 -1.96 19.97 -11.22
CA VAL A 370 -3.27 19.50 -11.69
C VAL A 370 -3.79 20.48 -12.74
N VAL A 371 -4.09 20.00 -13.95
CA VAL A 371 -4.53 20.82 -15.08
C VAL A 371 -5.96 20.45 -15.43
N LEU A 372 -6.87 21.43 -15.34
CA LEU A 372 -8.29 21.23 -15.59
C LEU A 372 -8.72 21.81 -16.93
N HIS A 373 -9.37 20.97 -17.74
CA HIS A 373 -10.05 21.33 -18.96
C HIS A 373 -9.18 22.24 -19.85
N PHE A 374 -9.65 23.47 -20.08
CA PHE A 374 -9.04 24.41 -21.00
C PHE A 374 -7.77 25.12 -20.46
N ALA A 375 -7.35 24.82 -19.23
CA ALA A 375 -6.04 25.22 -18.73
C ALA A 375 -4.89 24.62 -19.57
N ASN A 376 -5.15 23.54 -20.33
CA ASN A 376 -4.20 22.97 -21.26
C ASN A 376 -3.92 23.86 -22.49
N GLY A 377 -4.79 24.83 -22.80
CA GLY A 377 -4.59 25.80 -23.88
C GLY A 377 -3.79 27.04 -23.44
N ALA A 378 -3.53 27.20 -22.14
CA ALA A 378 -2.84 28.38 -21.61
C ALA A 378 -1.41 28.53 -22.15
N PHE A 379 -0.94 29.78 -22.21
CA PHE A 379 0.44 30.14 -22.57
C PHE A 379 0.88 29.58 -23.93
N HIS A 380 -0.07 29.44 -24.86
CA HIS A 380 0.12 28.86 -26.18
C HIS A 380 0.06 29.93 -27.27
N TYR A 381 1.01 29.90 -28.22
CA TYR A 381 1.09 30.85 -29.33
C TYR A 381 -0.16 30.89 -30.23
N SER A 382 -0.96 29.82 -30.24
CA SER A 382 -2.18 29.75 -31.05
C SER A 382 -3.43 30.30 -30.36
N LEU A 383 -3.35 30.75 -29.11
CA LEU A 383 -4.45 31.50 -28.51
C LEU A 383 -4.70 32.80 -29.29
N PRO A 384 -5.97 33.21 -29.47
CA PRO A 384 -6.25 34.51 -30.05
C PRO A 384 -5.66 35.63 -29.19
N GLU A 385 -4.94 36.56 -29.84
CA GLU A 385 -4.19 37.62 -29.17
C GLU A 385 -3.05 37.12 -28.26
N ALA A 386 -2.52 35.91 -28.49
CA ALA A 386 -1.46 35.32 -27.68
C ALA A 386 -0.21 36.21 -27.50
N GLY A 387 0.13 37.05 -28.48
CA GLY A 387 1.24 38.02 -28.39
C GLY A 387 2.52 37.41 -27.79
N ALA A 388 2.93 37.91 -26.62
CA ALA A 388 4.12 37.48 -25.87
C ALA A 388 3.86 36.38 -24.81
N SER A 389 2.66 35.81 -24.77
CA SER A 389 2.27 34.80 -23.77
C SER A 389 2.78 33.39 -24.06
N ASP A 390 3.39 33.16 -25.24
CA ASP A 390 3.93 31.85 -25.60
C ASP A 390 4.98 31.38 -24.59
N TRP A 391 4.81 30.16 -24.11
CA TRP A 391 5.78 29.48 -23.28
C TRP A 391 6.00 28.04 -23.76
N PRO A 392 7.03 27.79 -24.58
CA PRO A 392 7.32 26.46 -25.11
C PRO A 392 7.49 25.36 -24.07
N GLU A 393 8.07 25.66 -22.91
CA GLU A 393 8.26 24.67 -21.85
C GLU A 393 6.91 24.19 -21.28
N TYR A 394 5.84 24.99 -21.35
CA TYR A 394 4.52 24.58 -20.89
C TYR A 394 4.02 23.31 -21.58
N ARG A 395 4.37 23.10 -22.85
CA ARG A 395 4.02 21.88 -23.63
C ARG A 395 4.77 20.63 -23.15
N ARG A 396 5.89 20.81 -22.44
CA ARG A 396 6.64 19.71 -21.81
C ARG A 396 6.09 19.39 -20.42
N ILE A 397 5.56 20.40 -19.73
CA ILE A 397 4.91 20.27 -18.43
C ILE A 397 3.50 19.68 -18.58
N VAL A 398 2.74 20.18 -19.56
CA VAL A 398 1.36 19.78 -19.90
C VAL A 398 1.40 19.06 -21.24
N PRO A 399 1.46 17.71 -21.25
CA PRO A 399 1.80 16.90 -22.42
C PRO A 399 0.83 16.97 -23.60
N ARG A 400 -0.39 17.47 -23.38
CA ARG A 400 -1.44 17.56 -24.41
C ARG A 400 -2.10 18.92 -24.31
N VAL A 401 -1.83 19.78 -25.27
CA VAL A 401 -2.32 21.17 -25.30
C VAL A 401 -3.38 21.34 -26.38
N TRP A 402 -4.25 22.32 -26.19
CA TRP A 402 -5.18 22.75 -27.22
C TRP A 402 -4.45 23.64 -28.23
N ASP A 403 -4.39 23.23 -29.51
CA ASP A 403 -3.77 24.03 -30.57
C ASP A 403 -4.79 24.48 -31.63
N HIS A 404 -5.13 25.78 -31.63
CA HIS A 404 -6.03 26.39 -32.61
C HIS A 404 -5.50 26.42 -34.04
N HIS A 405 -4.19 26.29 -34.21
CA HIS A 405 -3.58 26.20 -35.54
C HIS A 405 -3.41 24.74 -35.99
N GLY A 406 -3.73 23.78 -35.12
CA GLY A 406 -3.67 22.35 -35.36
C GLY A 406 -5.05 21.73 -35.59
N SER A 407 -5.17 20.46 -35.19
CA SER A 407 -6.39 19.65 -35.35
C SER A 407 -7.18 19.46 -34.05
N SER A 408 -6.81 20.16 -32.98
CA SER A 408 -7.51 20.10 -31.69
C SER A 408 -8.95 20.55 -31.85
N ALA A 409 -9.88 19.73 -31.37
CA ALA A 409 -11.31 19.94 -31.50
C ALA A 409 -12.05 19.18 -30.38
N HIS A 410 -13.37 19.33 -30.33
CA HIS A 410 -14.23 18.68 -29.36
C HIS A 410 -15.57 18.27 -29.98
N ASP A 411 -16.21 17.26 -29.40
CA ASP A 411 -17.62 16.96 -29.67
C ASP A 411 -18.50 18.11 -29.17
N ASN A 412 -19.71 18.27 -29.73
CA ASN A 412 -20.69 19.22 -29.18
C ASN A 412 -20.97 18.91 -27.71
N TYR A 413 -21.07 19.95 -26.88
CA TYR A 413 -21.42 19.83 -25.47
C TYR A 413 -22.66 18.93 -25.27
N GLY A 414 -22.52 17.88 -24.47
CA GLY A 414 -23.56 16.87 -24.29
C GLY A 414 -23.12 15.69 -23.45
N SER A 415 -24.00 14.70 -23.30
CA SER A 415 -23.74 13.52 -22.50
C SER A 415 -22.91 12.47 -23.23
N PHE A 416 -21.97 11.86 -22.50
CA PHE A 416 -21.17 10.73 -22.93
C PHE A 416 -20.70 9.86 -21.74
N ALA A 417 -20.42 8.59 -22.04
CA ALA A 417 -19.91 7.61 -21.10
C ALA A 417 -18.39 7.69 -20.98
N VAL A 418 -17.89 7.73 -19.75
CA VAL A 418 -16.47 7.63 -19.40
C VAL A 418 -16.14 6.20 -18.99
N SER A 419 -15.05 5.68 -19.54
CA SER A 419 -14.49 4.37 -19.23
C SER A 419 -13.15 4.50 -18.50
N ILE A 420 -12.84 3.53 -17.66
CA ILE A 420 -11.59 3.48 -16.88
C ILE A 420 -10.56 2.63 -17.63
N SER A 421 -9.41 3.20 -17.97
CA SER A 421 -8.34 2.51 -18.70
C SER A 421 -7.39 1.74 -17.78
N ASP A 422 -7.10 2.28 -16.60
CA ASP A 422 -6.34 1.62 -15.54
C ASP A 422 -7.16 1.63 -14.25
N PRO A 423 -7.85 0.54 -13.88
CA PRO A 423 -8.66 0.46 -12.66
C PRO A 423 -7.84 0.28 -11.38
N ASP A 424 -6.52 0.00 -11.47
CA ASP A 424 -5.65 -0.21 -10.32
C ASP A 424 -4.92 1.08 -9.89
N HIS A 425 -4.89 2.12 -10.73
CA HIS A 425 -4.25 3.38 -10.38
C HIS A 425 -4.87 4.03 -9.13
N ALA A 426 -4.04 4.72 -8.33
CA ALA A 426 -4.49 5.36 -7.09
C ALA A 426 -5.63 6.38 -7.30
N ILE A 427 -5.71 6.99 -8.48
CA ILE A 427 -6.76 7.96 -8.84
C ILE A 427 -8.07 7.26 -9.21
N THR A 428 -8.04 6.08 -9.82
CA THR A 428 -9.19 5.39 -10.42
C THR A 428 -9.71 4.21 -9.60
N ARG A 429 -8.93 3.71 -8.62
CA ARG A 429 -9.25 2.48 -7.88
C ARG A 429 -10.64 2.48 -7.25
N GLY A 430 -11.53 1.61 -7.70
CA GLY A 430 -12.90 1.52 -7.20
C GLY A 430 -13.86 2.58 -7.76
N ILE A 431 -13.42 3.41 -8.69
CA ILE A 431 -14.29 4.25 -9.53
C ILE A 431 -14.72 3.40 -10.73
N GLY A 432 -16.03 3.29 -10.97
CA GLY A 432 -16.59 2.62 -12.15
C GLY A 432 -16.66 3.57 -13.35
N GLY A 433 -17.06 3.04 -14.52
CA GLY A 433 -17.46 3.90 -15.63
C GLY A 433 -18.71 4.71 -15.28
N PHE A 434 -18.79 5.95 -15.77
CA PHE A 434 -19.85 6.91 -15.39
C PHE A 434 -20.30 7.76 -16.58
N GLU A 435 -21.50 8.31 -16.48
CA GLU A 435 -22.02 9.29 -17.45
C GLU A 435 -21.70 10.71 -16.97
N VAL A 436 -21.31 11.56 -17.90
CA VAL A 436 -21.06 12.99 -17.65
C VAL A 436 -21.61 13.82 -18.79
N LYS A 437 -21.91 15.09 -18.52
CA LYS A 437 -22.27 16.08 -19.54
C LYS A 437 -21.16 17.12 -19.61
N ASP A 438 -20.46 17.17 -20.74
CA ASP A 438 -19.29 18.04 -20.93
C ASP A 438 -18.96 18.18 -22.44
N GLU A 439 -17.84 18.82 -22.77
CA GLU A 439 -17.20 18.76 -24.09
C GLU A 439 -16.13 17.67 -24.13
N LEU A 440 -16.29 16.68 -25.01
CA LEU A 440 -15.29 15.63 -25.21
C LEU A 440 -14.24 16.10 -26.21
N TYR A 441 -13.07 16.48 -25.68
CA TYR A 441 -11.93 16.94 -26.48
C TYR A 441 -11.23 15.76 -27.17
N TYR A 442 -10.76 15.98 -28.40
CA TYR A 442 -9.95 15.04 -29.18
C TYR A 442 -8.84 15.77 -29.94
N ASN A 443 -7.88 15.02 -30.49
CA ASN A 443 -6.73 15.56 -31.23
C ASN A 443 -5.94 16.65 -30.47
N GLN A 444 -5.78 16.50 -29.16
CA GLN A 444 -4.96 17.41 -28.35
C GLN A 444 -3.48 17.23 -28.71
N ALA A 445 -2.78 18.34 -28.98
CA ALA A 445 -1.44 18.31 -29.54
C ALA A 445 -0.37 17.96 -28.49
N GLY A 446 0.56 17.07 -28.83
CA GLY A 446 1.73 16.76 -28.02
C GLY A 446 2.17 15.29 -28.13
N ASP A 447 3.46 15.05 -27.91
CA ASP A 447 4.14 13.77 -28.16
C ASP A 447 4.74 13.15 -26.88
N VAL A 448 4.78 13.90 -25.78
CA VAL A 448 5.25 13.41 -24.48
C VAL A 448 4.40 12.21 -24.05
N PRO A 449 5.01 11.08 -23.62
CA PRO A 449 4.26 9.92 -23.13
C PRO A 449 3.39 10.27 -21.92
N VAL A 450 2.17 9.74 -21.91
CA VAL A 450 1.21 9.90 -20.81
C VAL A 450 0.66 8.54 -20.42
N HIS A 451 0.29 8.40 -19.14
CA HIS A 451 -0.41 7.23 -18.64
C HIS A 451 -1.91 7.54 -18.57
N VAL A 452 -2.66 7.02 -19.53
CA VAL A 452 -4.11 7.26 -19.67
C VAL A 452 -4.87 6.52 -18.58
N LEU A 453 -5.74 7.25 -17.88
CA LEU A 453 -6.55 6.73 -16.77
C LEU A 453 -8.02 6.65 -17.13
N TYR A 454 -8.51 7.60 -17.93
CA TYR A 454 -9.91 7.69 -18.35
C TYR A 454 -9.96 7.90 -19.86
N THR A 455 -10.91 7.24 -20.53
CA THR A 455 -11.23 7.42 -21.95
C THR A 455 -12.72 7.63 -22.14
N ALA A 456 -13.10 8.24 -23.27
CA ALA A 456 -14.49 8.33 -23.68
C ALA A 456 -14.59 8.25 -25.21
N ARG A 457 -15.70 7.68 -25.71
CA ARG A 457 -15.88 7.50 -27.15
C ARG A 457 -16.41 8.77 -27.80
N SER A 458 -15.61 9.39 -28.67
CA SER A 458 -16.04 10.56 -29.45
C SER A 458 -17.07 10.16 -30.51
N LYS A 459 -18.09 10.99 -30.67
CA LYS A 459 -19.09 10.89 -31.75
C LYS A 459 -18.55 11.43 -33.07
N ASN A 460 -17.62 12.39 -33.04
CA ASN A 460 -17.03 12.97 -34.23
C ASN A 460 -15.93 12.08 -34.83
N THR A 461 -15.05 11.50 -33.99
CA THR A 461 -13.93 10.64 -34.46
C THR A 461 -14.29 9.15 -34.49
N GLY A 462 -15.26 8.72 -33.68
CA GLY A 462 -15.65 7.32 -33.52
C GLY A 462 -14.67 6.48 -32.70
N LEU A 463 -13.63 7.09 -32.13
CA LEU A 463 -12.56 6.47 -31.35
C LEU A 463 -12.76 6.67 -29.84
N ASP A 464 -12.11 5.83 -29.03
CA ASP A 464 -11.98 6.04 -27.59
C ASP A 464 -10.82 7.02 -27.34
N GLU A 465 -11.16 8.27 -27.07
CA GLU A 465 -10.23 9.37 -26.88
C GLU A 465 -9.74 9.41 -25.43
N PRO A 466 -8.45 9.68 -25.17
CA PRO A 466 -7.96 9.95 -23.83
C PRO A 466 -8.66 11.17 -23.23
N LEU A 467 -9.17 11.02 -22.00
CA LEU A 467 -9.94 12.05 -21.30
C LEU A 467 -9.20 12.58 -20.06
N ALA A 468 -8.45 11.72 -19.37
CA ALA A 468 -7.58 12.14 -18.28
C ALA A 468 -6.40 11.18 -18.11
N TRP A 469 -5.26 11.73 -17.69
CA TRP A 469 -3.99 11.01 -17.62
C TRP A 469 -3.04 11.60 -16.58
N THR A 470 -1.99 10.84 -16.30
CA THR A 470 -0.85 11.29 -15.52
C THR A 470 0.43 11.34 -16.34
N SER A 471 1.33 12.25 -15.99
CA SER A 471 2.69 12.32 -16.51
C SER A 471 3.65 12.83 -15.43
N GLU A 472 4.94 12.90 -15.75
CA GLU A 472 5.96 13.44 -14.88
C GLU A 472 6.76 14.54 -15.59
N TYR A 473 7.14 15.57 -14.85
CA TYR A 473 8.03 16.62 -15.33
C TYR A 473 9.05 16.95 -14.26
N ARG A 474 10.33 16.66 -14.54
CA ARG A 474 11.48 16.90 -13.64
C ARG A 474 11.30 16.37 -12.20
N GLY A 475 10.59 15.25 -12.05
CA GLY A 475 10.31 14.64 -10.73
C GLY A 475 9.05 15.16 -10.04
N GLY A 476 8.41 16.20 -10.57
CA GLY A 476 7.07 16.61 -10.22
C GLY A 476 6.03 15.77 -10.96
N ARG A 477 4.89 15.55 -10.30
CA ARG A 477 3.77 14.77 -10.84
C ARG A 477 2.75 15.68 -11.48
N VAL A 478 2.23 15.30 -12.65
CA VAL A 478 1.22 16.06 -13.37
C VAL A 478 0.00 15.17 -13.58
N PHE A 479 -1.18 15.65 -13.20
CA PHE A 479 -2.47 15.10 -13.61
C PHE A 479 -3.17 16.10 -14.50
N GLN A 480 -3.74 15.61 -15.59
CA GLN A 480 -4.51 16.43 -16.52
C GLN A 480 -5.83 15.73 -16.85
N THR A 481 -6.92 16.50 -16.82
CA THR A 481 -8.24 16.05 -17.28
C THR A 481 -8.82 17.06 -18.26
N LEU A 482 -9.48 16.57 -19.29
CA LEU A 482 -10.22 17.37 -20.25
C LEU A 482 -11.67 17.62 -19.81
N LEU A 483 -12.10 17.12 -18.65
CA LEU A 483 -13.40 17.47 -18.06
C LEU A 483 -13.31 18.78 -17.28
N GLY A 484 -14.42 19.53 -17.27
CA GLY A 484 -14.57 20.76 -16.48
C GLY A 484 -14.98 21.99 -17.26
N HIS A 485 -15.70 21.86 -18.38
CA HIS A 485 -16.19 23.02 -19.15
C HIS A 485 -17.02 23.97 -18.28
N ASP A 486 -17.94 23.40 -17.49
CA ASP A 486 -18.83 24.15 -16.61
C ASP A 486 -19.09 23.43 -15.27
N GLY A 487 -20.09 23.91 -14.52
CA GLY A 487 -20.44 23.34 -13.21
C GLY A 487 -21.14 21.97 -13.26
N GLU A 488 -21.58 21.48 -14.42
CA GLU A 488 -22.31 20.20 -14.50
C GLU A 488 -21.39 19.01 -14.25
N SER A 489 -20.18 19.01 -14.82
CA SER A 489 -19.22 17.92 -14.62
C SER A 489 -18.76 17.80 -13.16
N TYR A 490 -18.63 18.93 -12.44
CA TYR A 490 -18.28 18.94 -11.01
C TYR A 490 -19.39 18.45 -10.06
N ARG A 491 -20.60 18.19 -10.56
CA ARG A 491 -21.68 17.57 -9.79
C ARG A 491 -21.67 16.03 -9.86
N VAL A 492 -20.92 15.46 -10.79
CA VAL A 492 -20.81 14.00 -10.94
C VAL A 492 -19.90 13.43 -9.84
N PRO A 493 -20.39 12.51 -8.97
CA PRO A 493 -19.63 12.00 -7.84
C PRO A 493 -18.24 11.44 -8.21
N GLU A 494 -18.14 10.76 -9.35
CA GLU A 494 -16.91 10.18 -9.86
C GLU A 494 -15.88 11.26 -10.26
N VAL A 495 -16.34 12.38 -10.82
CA VAL A 495 -15.48 13.54 -11.14
C VAL A 495 -14.97 14.21 -9.87
N ARG A 496 -15.82 14.33 -8.84
CA ARG A 496 -15.44 14.86 -7.52
C ARG A 496 -14.37 13.98 -6.87
N GLU A 497 -14.59 12.67 -6.85
CA GLU A 497 -13.65 11.69 -6.31
C GLU A 497 -12.32 11.70 -7.09
N MET A 498 -12.39 11.72 -8.42
CA MET A 498 -11.22 11.83 -9.31
C MET A 498 -10.38 13.05 -8.95
N LEU A 499 -11.01 14.23 -8.80
CA LEU A 499 -10.30 15.48 -8.52
C LEU A 499 -9.62 15.46 -7.15
N ARG A 500 -10.30 14.99 -6.10
CA ARG A 500 -9.70 14.82 -4.77
C ARG A 500 -8.47 13.91 -4.82
N ARG A 501 -8.60 12.76 -5.48
CA ARG A 501 -7.50 11.79 -5.60
C ARG A 501 -6.35 12.30 -6.47
N ALA A 502 -6.66 13.05 -7.52
CA ALA A 502 -5.65 13.68 -8.38
C ALA A 502 -4.78 14.65 -7.58
N VAL A 503 -5.38 15.53 -6.77
CA VAL A 503 -4.64 16.44 -5.88
C VAL A 503 -3.78 15.67 -4.88
N ARG A 504 -4.33 14.64 -4.22
CA ARG A 504 -3.55 13.81 -3.29
C ARG A 504 -2.37 13.11 -3.96
N TRP A 505 -2.63 12.50 -5.11
CA TRP A 505 -1.62 11.77 -5.87
C TRP A 505 -0.51 12.70 -6.35
N ALA A 506 -0.86 13.90 -6.84
CA ALA A 506 0.11 14.89 -7.30
C ALA A 506 0.93 15.48 -6.14
N GLY A 507 0.30 15.75 -4.99
CA GLY A 507 0.93 16.39 -3.83
C GLY A 507 1.79 15.46 -2.97
N TYR A 508 1.68 14.13 -3.14
CA TYR A 508 2.50 13.21 -2.37
C TYR A 508 3.96 13.27 -2.86
N ARG A 509 4.88 13.84 -2.07
CA ARG A 509 6.30 13.85 -2.43
C ARG A 509 6.92 12.48 -2.19
N ILE A 510 7.42 11.82 -3.23
CA ILE A 510 8.35 10.70 -3.03
C ILE A 510 9.63 11.32 -2.49
N ARG A 511 9.88 11.25 -1.18
CA ARG A 511 11.17 11.64 -0.61
C ARG A 511 12.25 10.75 -1.23
N ARG A 512 12.94 11.24 -2.27
CA ARG A 512 14.23 10.68 -2.66
C ARG A 512 15.13 10.83 -1.44
N ARG A 513 15.52 9.71 -0.82
CA ARG A 513 16.62 9.71 0.16
C ARG A 513 17.80 10.34 -0.55
N GLY A 514 18.18 11.55 -0.15
CA GLY A 514 19.41 12.16 -0.59
C GLY A 514 20.55 11.23 -0.20
N LEU A 515 21.29 10.75 -1.19
CA LEU A 515 22.68 10.32 -1.01
C LEU A 515 23.44 11.54 -0.51
N GLN A 516 23.45 11.76 0.82
CA GLN A 516 24.50 12.53 1.44
C GLN A 516 25.75 11.65 1.39
N ALA A 517 26.60 11.92 0.41
CA ALA A 517 27.99 11.57 0.48
C ALA A 517 28.55 12.20 1.77
N SER A 518 28.73 11.38 2.81
CA SER A 518 29.50 11.77 3.98
C SER A 518 30.96 11.83 3.57
N ALA A 519 31.42 13.01 3.17
CA ALA A 519 32.80 13.37 3.35
C ALA A 519 33.04 13.54 4.86
N ARG A 520 33.75 12.59 5.46
CA ARG A 520 34.73 12.80 6.54
C ARG A 520 35.60 11.57 6.68
#